data_AF-A0A9J6CBU8-F1
#
_entry.id   AF-A0A9J6CBU8-F1
#
_cell.length_a   1.000
_cell.length_b   1.000
_cell.length_c   1.000
_cell.angle_alpha   90.00
_cell.angle_beta   90.00
_cell.angle_gamma   90.00
#
_symmetry.space_group_name_H-M   'P 1'
#
loop_
_entity.id
_entity.type
_entity.pdbx_description
1 polymer ?
#
loop_
_entity_poly.entity_id
_entity_poly.type
_entity_poly.pdbx_seq_one_letter_code
_entity_poly.pdbx_strand_id
1 'polypeptide(L)'
;MNITLKIFLILLIAIFSQVELKKYTVCELAEELYYNHSIPRENVYKHLCIVGDFLHTNYSSYGFHGIYRIGEQWWCGNDQPGGNCNVKCDDLKDDDIRDDIMCAEKVLESHGTQGWTKSEVFCNKTYSPKVDACLETIEQFELRIEAENTTITPKTTKKYQPENLKTIQHDENSNSSLNLNFIFGLLLIAALSVIIVLYIKYQKMRNFLMNSINNSVQMTVENRDSV
;
A
#
# COMPACT_ATOMS: atom_id res chain seq x y z
N MET A 1 16.68 2.74 38.58
CA MET A 1 15.82 2.28 37.47
C MET A 1 15.78 0.76 37.49
N ASN A 2 14.62 0.15 37.76
CA ASN A 2 14.46 -1.29 37.97
C ASN A 2 14.93 -2.10 36.75
N ILE A 3 15.57 -3.26 36.98
CA ILE A 3 16.05 -4.15 35.91
C ILE A 3 14.92 -4.54 34.96
N THR A 4 13.72 -4.78 35.50
CA THR A 4 12.49 -5.04 34.76
C THR A 4 12.10 -3.90 33.82
N LEU A 5 12.29 -2.65 34.24
CA LEU A 5 12.01 -1.46 33.44
C LEU A 5 13.03 -1.29 32.30
N LYS A 6 14.30 -1.64 32.53
CA LYS A 6 15.33 -1.68 31.48
C LYS A 6 15.03 -2.73 30.42
N ILE A 7 14.62 -3.93 30.83
CA ILE A 7 14.25 -5.01 29.91
C ILE A 7 13.03 -4.60 29.07
N PHE A 8 12.01 -4.01 29.69
CA PHE A 8 10.82 -3.52 28.98
C PHE A 8 11.16 -2.43 27.96
N LEU A 9 12.05 -1.49 28.32
CA LEU A 9 12.51 -0.43 27.40
C LEU A 9 13.30 -1.02 26.22
N ILE A 10 14.19 -1.98 26.47
CA ILE A 10 14.97 -2.66 25.42
C ILE A 10 14.05 -3.44 24.46
N LEU A 11 13.03 -4.12 24.99
CA LEU A 11 12.05 -4.84 24.18
C LEU A 11 11.20 -3.88 23.33
N LEU A 12 10.76 -2.74 23.89
CA LEU A 12 10.08 -1.71 23.11
C LEU A 12 10.96 -1.19 21.97
N ILE A 13 12.22 -0.83 22.25
CA ILE A 13 13.16 -0.34 21.23
C ILE A 13 13.41 -1.39 20.13
N ALA A 14 13.53 -2.67 20.50
CA ALA A 14 13.72 -3.76 19.54
C ALA A 14 12.48 -4.04 18.67
N ILE A 15 11.27 -3.75 19.18
CA ILE A 15 10.02 -3.82 18.41
C ILE A 15 9.95 -2.67 17.40
N PHE A 16 10.36 -1.45 17.79
CA PHE A 16 10.38 -0.28 16.89
C PHE A 16 11.46 -0.33 15.82
N SER A 17 12.52 -1.14 15.99
CA SER A 17 13.62 -1.21 15.01
C SER A 17 13.32 -2.01 13.74
N GLN A 18 12.08 -2.45 13.52
CA GLN A 18 11.64 -3.07 12.25
C GLN A 18 11.18 -2.02 11.24
N VAL A 19 11.95 -0.94 11.04
CA VAL A 19 11.67 0.03 9.95
C VAL A 19 12.05 -0.66 8.64
N GLU A 20 11.13 -1.45 8.10
CA GLU A 20 11.24 -1.98 6.75
C GLU A 20 11.00 -0.82 5.79
N LEU A 21 12.03 -0.45 5.03
CA LEU A 21 11.89 0.46 3.91
C LEU A 21 10.86 -0.10 2.92
N LYS A 22 9.69 0.53 2.81
CA LYS A 22 8.67 0.14 1.82
C LYS A 22 9.18 0.39 0.40
N LYS A 23 9.16 -0.68 -0.37
CA LYS A 23 9.48 -0.69 -1.78
C LYS A 23 8.35 -1.38 -2.51
N TYR A 24 7.68 -0.67 -3.39
CA TYR A 24 6.66 -1.26 -4.25
C TYR A 24 7.30 -2.10 -5.36
N THR A 25 6.56 -3.06 -5.88
CA THR A 25 6.70 -3.52 -7.26
C THR A 25 5.86 -2.64 -8.20
N VAL A 26 6.04 -2.78 -9.52
CA VAL A 26 5.27 -2.00 -10.49
C VAL A 26 3.76 -2.25 -10.35
N CYS A 27 3.34 -3.51 -10.21
CA CYS A 27 1.92 -3.83 -10.06
C CYS A 27 1.37 -3.47 -8.68
N GLU A 28 2.13 -3.66 -7.59
CA GLU A 28 1.68 -3.20 -6.26
C GLU A 28 1.44 -1.68 -6.26
N LEU A 29 2.30 -0.89 -6.91
CA LEU A 29 2.07 0.55 -7.04
C LEU A 29 0.88 0.87 -7.95
N ALA A 30 0.70 0.14 -9.05
CA ALA A 30 -0.43 0.34 -9.94
C ALA A 30 -1.78 0.08 -9.23
N GLU A 31 -1.84 -1.00 -8.46
CA GLU A 31 -3.00 -1.38 -7.65
C GLU A 31 -3.25 -0.37 -6.52
N GLU A 32 -2.20 0.06 -5.80
CA GLU A 32 -2.30 1.08 -4.76
C GLU A 32 -2.90 2.38 -5.32
N LEU A 33 -2.38 2.87 -6.44
CA LEU A 33 -2.86 4.08 -7.10
C LEU A 33 -4.32 3.96 -7.53
N TYR A 34 -4.69 2.83 -8.14
CA TYR A 34 -6.03 2.63 -8.66
C TYR A 34 -7.06 2.37 -7.55
N TYR A 35 -6.83 1.38 -6.69
CA TYR A 35 -7.81 0.93 -5.71
C TYR A 35 -7.84 1.78 -4.44
N ASN A 36 -6.69 2.20 -3.93
CA ASN A 36 -6.61 2.89 -2.63
C ASN A 36 -6.62 4.41 -2.77
N HIS A 37 -6.15 4.94 -3.91
CA HIS A 37 -6.10 6.38 -4.16
C HIS A 37 -7.04 6.86 -5.27
N SER A 38 -7.79 5.95 -5.91
CA SER A 38 -8.78 6.30 -6.94
C SER A 38 -8.22 7.11 -8.10
N ILE A 39 -6.93 6.90 -8.43
CA ILE A 39 -6.33 7.49 -9.64
C ILE A 39 -7.01 6.85 -10.85
N PRO A 40 -7.57 7.64 -11.79
CA PRO A 40 -8.19 7.09 -12.99
C PRO A 40 -7.25 6.16 -13.72
N ARG A 41 -7.76 5.04 -14.24
CA ARG A 41 -6.98 3.98 -14.90
C ARG A 41 -6.08 4.56 -15.99
N GLU A 42 -6.60 5.51 -16.76
CA GLU A 42 -5.92 6.26 -17.81
C GLU A 42 -4.84 7.24 -17.32
N ASN A 43 -4.72 7.47 -16.02
CA ASN A 43 -3.66 8.30 -15.42
C ASN A 43 -2.65 7.47 -14.62
N VAL A 44 -2.97 6.23 -14.23
CA VAL A 44 -2.04 5.35 -13.50
C VAL A 44 -0.70 5.20 -14.24
N TYR A 45 -0.72 5.10 -15.59
CA TYR A 45 0.51 4.95 -16.36
C TYR A 45 1.45 6.16 -16.23
N LYS A 46 0.92 7.38 -16.02
CA LYS A 46 1.73 8.59 -15.84
C LYS A 46 2.51 8.49 -14.54
N HIS A 47 1.84 8.12 -13.44
CA HIS A 47 2.48 7.90 -12.15
C HIS A 47 3.56 6.82 -12.21
N LEU A 48 3.25 5.65 -12.80
CA LEU A 48 4.25 4.60 -12.97
C LEU A 48 5.44 5.06 -13.83
N CYS A 49 5.21 5.91 -14.84
CA CYS A 49 6.27 6.43 -15.69
C CYS A 49 7.21 7.42 -14.98
N ILE A 50 6.64 8.36 -14.20
CA ILE A 50 7.44 9.37 -13.49
C ILE A 50 8.21 8.75 -12.31
N VAL A 51 7.65 7.71 -11.67
CA VAL A 51 8.37 6.90 -10.68
C VAL A 51 9.42 6.02 -11.36
N GLY A 52 9.07 5.32 -12.43
CA GLY A 52 9.97 4.38 -13.12
C GLY A 52 10.51 3.31 -12.17
N ASP A 53 11.84 3.19 -12.08
CA ASP A 53 12.50 2.20 -11.21
C ASP A 53 12.63 2.68 -9.75
N PHE A 54 12.14 3.89 -9.43
CA PHE A 54 12.28 4.54 -8.13
C PHE A 54 11.22 4.15 -7.10
N LEU A 55 10.99 2.86 -6.91
CA LEU A 55 9.85 2.34 -6.14
C LEU A 55 10.00 2.40 -4.60
N HIS A 56 11.06 3.04 -4.09
CA HIS A 56 11.30 3.20 -2.66
C HIS A 56 10.62 4.48 -2.15
N THR A 57 9.80 4.36 -1.10
CA THR A 57 9.05 5.50 -0.54
C THR A 57 9.93 6.45 0.26
N ASN A 58 10.88 5.95 1.06
CA ASN A 58 11.68 6.81 1.95
C ASN A 58 12.87 7.55 1.31
N TYR A 59 12.90 7.69 0.00
CA TYR A 59 14.08 8.24 -0.67
C TYR A 59 14.36 9.68 -0.25
N SER A 60 15.64 9.97 0.01
CA SER A 60 16.12 11.30 0.35
C SER A 60 17.54 11.48 -0.16
N SER A 61 17.72 12.13 -1.30
CA SER A 61 19.06 12.47 -1.81
C SER A 61 18.99 13.62 -2.81
N TYR A 62 20.03 14.45 -2.83
CA TYR A 62 20.18 15.57 -3.77
C TYR A 62 18.98 16.54 -3.79
N GLY A 63 18.32 16.74 -2.65
CA GLY A 63 17.15 17.61 -2.52
C GLY A 63 15.86 17.04 -3.11
N PHE A 64 15.81 15.73 -3.39
CA PHE A 64 14.62 15.03 -3.84
C PHE A 64 14.13 14.04 -2.78
N HIS A 65 12.82 14.01 -2.60
CA HIS A 65 12.14 13.27 -1.53
C HIS A 65 11.06 12.36 -2.08
N GLY A 66 10.84 11.23 -1.41
CA GLY A 66 9.68 10.39 -1.65
C GLY A 66 9.71 9.54 -2.89
N ILE A 67 8.63 8.78 -3.09
CA ILE A 67 8.48 7.83 -4.20
C ILE A 67 8.53 8.56 -5.56
N TYR A 68 8.02 9.79 -5.61
CA TYR A 68 8.00 10.61 -6.83
C TYR A 68 9.26 11.45 -7.04
N ARG A 69 10.26 11.42 -6.15
CA ARG A 69 11.45 12.28 -6.27
C ARG A 69 11.05 13.76 -6.37
N ILE A 70 10.23 14.23 -5.43
CA ILE A 70 9.74 15.61 -5.36
C ILE A 70 10.88 16.53 -4.91
N GLY A 71 11.12 17.60 -5.69
CA GLY A 71 12.21 18.54 -5.42
C GLY A 71 11.87 19.56 -4.34
N GLU A 72 12.71 19.61 -3.29
CA GLU A 72 12.56 20.54 -2.16
C GLU A 72 12.66 22.01 -2.54
N GLN A 73 13.30 22.32 -3.66
CA GLN A 73 13.48 23.70 -4.12
C GLN A 73 12.15 24.39 -4.45
N TRP A 74 11.13 23.63 -4.86
CA TRP A 74 9.87 24.21 -5.38
C TRP A 74 8.61 23.63 -4.75
N TRP A 75 8.63 22.37 -4.32
CA TRP A 75 7.40 21.63 -4.08
C TRP A 75 7.10 21.36 -2.61
N CYS A 76 8.10 21.20 -1.75
CA CYS A 76 7.93 20.97 -0.30
C CYS A 76 8.83 21.92 0.53
N GLY A 77 8.60 21.98 1.85
CA GLY A 77 9.43 22.74 2.79
C GLY A 77 10.18 21.85 3.78
N ASN A 78 11.40 22.23 4.18
CA ASN A 78 12.24 21.41 5.07
C ASN A 78 11.74 21.38 6.53
N ASP A 79 11.71 22.55 7.20
CA ASP A 79 11.35 22.60 8.64
C ASP A 79 9.83 22.71 8.88
N GLN A 80 9.11 23.28 7.91
CA GLN A 80 7.68 23.58 7.97
C GLN A 80 7.03 23.33 6.60
N PRO A 81 5.70 23.09 6.55
CA PRO A 81 5.00 22.95 5.29
C PRO A 81 5.30 24.14 4.37
N GLY A 82 5.63 23.86 3.12
CA GLY A 82 6.08 24.88 2.18
C GLY A 82 6.08 24.39 0.73
N GLY A 83 6.62 25.23 -0.15
CA GLY A 83 6.57 25.00 -1.60
C GLY A 83 5.15 24.99 -2.16
N ASN A 84 5.01 24.62 -3.43
CA ASN A 84 3.71 24.59 -4.11
C ASN A 84 2.77 23.49 -3.60
N CYS A 85 3.30 22.44 -2.96
CA CYS A 85 2.47 21.40 -2.36
C CYS A 85 1.98 21.79 -0.95
N ASN A 86 2.66 22.73 -0.27
CA ASN A 86 2.40 23.10 1.13
C ASN A 86 2.51 21.88 2.07
N VAL A 87 3.58 21.10 1.92
CA VAL A 87 3.88 19.89 2.71
C VAL A 87 5.30 19.97 3.26
N LYS A 88 5.62 19.21 4.32
CA LYS A 88 7.02 19.04 4.71
C LYS A 88 7.68 18.00 3.83
N CYS A 89 8.93 18.22 3.45
CA CYS A 89 9.68 17.24 2.67
C CYS A 89 9.90 15.93 3.44
N ASP A 90 9.86 15.97 4.78
CA ASP A 90 9.93 14.80 5.64
C ASP A 90 8.70 13.91 5.58
N ASP A 91 7.51 14.49 5.35
CA ASP A 91 6.25 13.74 5.28
C ASP A 91 6.23 12.83 4.03
N LEU A 92 6.82 13.30 2.92
CA LEU A 92 6.94 12.56 1.65
C LEU A 92 7.84 11.31 1.72
N LYS A 93 8.42 10.96 2.87
CA LYS A 93 9.41 9.87 3.01
C LYS A 93 8.92 8.71 3.86
N ASP A 94 7.63 8.67 4.19
CA ASP A 94 7.04 7.59 4.95
C ASP A 94 6.44 6.49 4.02
N ASP A 95 5.68 5.56 4.59
CA ASP A 95 5.09 4.45 3.84
C ASP A 95 3.71 4.80 3.24
N ASP A 96 3.13 5.93 3.66
CA ASP A 96 1.83 6.45 3.30
C ASP A 96 1.96 7.50 2.18
N ILE A 97 1.87 7.04 0.94
CA ILE A 97 2.12 7.86 -0.25
C ILE A 97 0.97 8.83 -0.61
N ARG A 98 0.08 9.18 0.31
CA ARG A 98 -1.07 10.07 0.01
C ARG A 98 -0.63 11.48 -0.33
N ASP A 99 0.24 12.05 0.48
CA ASP A 99 0.79 13.39 0.28
C ASP A 99 1.75 13.43 -0.92
N ASP A 100 2.53 12.36 -1.12
CA ASP A 100 3.30 12.07 -2.33
C ASP A 100 2.44 12.19 -3.60
N ILE A 101 1.33 11.44 -3.66
CA ILE A 101 0.41 11.42 -4.81
C ILE A 101 -0.22 12.80 -5.00
N MET A 102 -0.71 13.43 -3.93
CA MET A 102 -1.30 14.76 -4.01
C MET A 102 -0.32 15.80 -4.55
N CYS A 103 0.95 15.72 -4.14
CA CYS A 103 1.98 16.61 -4.64
C CYS A 103 2.32 16.31 -6.10
N ALA A 104 2.45 15.03 -6.47
CA ALA A 104 2.72 14.61 -7.84
C ALA A 104 1.60 15.03 -8.82
N GLU A 105 0.33 14.89 -8.42
CA GLU A 105 -0.82 15.34 -9.21
C GLU A 105 -0.75 16.85 -9.50
N LYS A 106 -0.38 17.68 -8.51
CA LYS A 106 -0.16 19.12 -8.76
C LYS A 106 0.92 19.39 -9.81
N VAL A 107 2.00 18.61 -9.82
CA VAL A 107 3.04 18.74 -10.85
C VAL A 107 2.53 18.25 -12.21
N LEU A 108 1.81 17.13 -12.25
CA LEU A 108 1.25 16.57 -13.48
C LEU A 108 0.20 17.52 -14.10
N GLU A 109 -0.64 18.16 -13.29
CA GLU A 109 -1.61 19.16 -13.72
C GLU A 109 -0.92 20.40 -14.31
N SER A 110 0.20 20.84 -13.74
CA SER A 110 0.88 22.08 -14.13
C SER A 110 1.93 21.90 -15.23
N HIS A 111 2.66 20.78 -15.24
CA HIS A 111 3.81 20.53 -16.11
C HIS A 111 3.68 19.22 -16.91
N GLY A 112 2.68 18.39 -16.63
CA GLY A 112 2.60 17.04 -17.17
C GLY A 112 3.80 16.17 -16.78
N THR A 113 4.01 15.09 -17.53
CA THR A 113 5.15 14.17 -17.34
C THR A 113 6.52 14.85 -17.60
N GLN A 114 6.53 16.01 -18.25
CA GLN A 114 7.74 16.80 -18.53
C GLN A 114 8.36 17.38 -17.25
N GLY A 115 7.60 17.53 -16.16
CA GLY A 115 8.13 17.90 -14.85
C GLY A 115 9.22 16.95 -14.33
N TRP A 116 9.23 15.71 -14.83
CA TRP A 116 10.26 14.69 -14.55
C TRP A 116 11.16 14.39 -15.75
N THR A 117 11.21 15.28 -16.74
CA THR A 117 11.93 15.08 -18.00
C THR A 117 11.49 13.80 -18.72
N LYS A 118 10.20 13.45 -18.62
CA LYS A 118 9.60 12.31 -19.32
C LYS A 118 8.71 12.81 -20.46
N SER A 119 8.70 12.05 -21.56
CA SER A 119 7.80 12.29 -22.68
C SER A 119 6.49 11.56 -22.46
N GLU A 120 5.35 12.24 -22.66
CA GLU A 120 4.02 11.64 -22.57
C GLU A 120 3.86 10.44 -23.49
N VAL A 121 4.35 10.56 -24.73
CA VAL A 121 4.30 9.48 -25.73
C VAL A 121 5.09 8.26 -25.26
N PHE A 122 6.26 8.49 -24.66
CA PHE A 122 7.06 7.42 -24.08
C PHE A 122 6.34 6.77 -22.90
N CYS A 123 5.80 7.58 -21.98
CA CYS A 123 5.09 7.09 -20.81
C CYS A 123 3.90 6.21 -21.20
N ASN A 124 3.05 6.70 -22.10
CA ASN A 124 1.88 5.97 -22.56
C ASN A 124 2.31 4.65 -23.23
N LYS A 125 3.23 4.70 -24.21
CA LYS A 125 3.67 3.50 -24.94
C LYS A 125 4.29 2.45 -24.03
N THR A 126 5.04 2.85 -23.00
CA THR A 126 5.81 1.93 -22.14
C THR A 126 5.02 1.44 -20.92
N TYR A 127 4.13 2.26 -20.36
CA TYR A 127 3.48 1.96 -19.09
C TYR A 127 1.99 1.63 -19.22
N SER A 128 1.27 2.09 -20.26
CA SER A 128 -0.14 1.69 -20.45
C SER A 128 -0.29 0.16 -20.55
N PRO A 129 0.53 -0.58 -21.33
CA PRO A 129 0.42 -2.05 -21.37
C PRO A 129 0.76 -2.72 -20.03
N LYS A 130 1.61 -2.10 -19.20
CA LYS A 130 1.92 -2.61 -17.85
C LYS A 130 0.73 -2.41 -16.92
N VAL A 131 0.08 -1.25 -16.97
CA VAL A 131 -1.16 -1.00 -16.23
C VAL A 131 -2.23 -2.01 -16.65
N ASP A 132 -2.38 -2.24 -17.95
CA ASP A 132 -3.31 -3.25 -18.46
C ASP A 132 -3.00 -4.62 -17.88
N ALA A 133 -1.75 -5.09 -17.94
CA ALA A 133 -1.35 -6.38 -17.39
C ALA A 133 -1.55 -6.49 -15.87
N CYS A 134 -1.29 -5.42 -15.11
CA CYS A 134 -1.48 -5.43 -13.65
C CYS A 134 -2.96 -5.41 -13.26
N LEU A 135 -3.80 -4.65 -13.98
CA LEU A 135 -5.22 -4.44 -13.66
C LEU A 135 -6.16 -5.36 -14.45
N GLU A 136 -5.63 -6.21 -15.33
CA GLU A 136 -6.37 -7.09 -16.24
C GLU A 136 -7.31 -8.07 -15.53
N THR A 137 -7.13 -8.28 -14.22
CA THR A 137 -7.75 -9.39 -13.50
C THR A 137 -9.10 -9.11 -12.86
N ILE A 138 -9.58 -7.85 -12.80
CA ILE A 138 -10.85 -7.52 -12.13
C ILE A 138 -11.90 -6.97 -13.11
N GLU A 139 -11.54 -6.10 -14.05
CA GLU A 139 -12.48 -5.58 -15.08
C GLU A 139 -12.99 -6.70 -16.01
N GLN A 140 -12.10 -7.61 -16.42
CA GLN A 140 -12.44 -8.80 -17.22
C GLN A 140 -13.20 -9.86 -16.41
N PHE A 141 -13.06 -9.86 -15.08
CA PHE A 141 -13.81 -10.74 -14.19
C PHE A 141 -15.23 -10.19 -13.99
N GLU A 142 -15.38 -8.90 -13.71
CA GLU A 142 -16.68 -8.23 -13.60
C GLU A 142 -17.48 -8.30 -14.91
N LEU A 143 -16.83 -8.10 -16.06
CA LEU A 143 -17.46 -8.27 -17.38
C LEU A 143 -17.83 -9.73 -17.67
N ARG A 144 -17.03 -10.71 -17.22
CA ARG A 144 -17.38 -12.14 -17.31
C ARG A 144 -18.55 -12.51 -16.41
N ILE A 145 -18.57 -12.01 -15.17
CA ILE A 145 -19.69 -12.21 -14.24
C ILE A 145 -20.98 -11.60 -14.79
N GLU A 146 -20.91 -10.40 -15.38
CA GLU A 146 -22.08 -9.76 -16.02
C GLU A 146 -22.58 -10.57 -17.23
N ALA A 147 -21.66 -11.08 -18.06
CA ALA A 147 -21.98 -11.92 -19.22
C ALA A 147 -22.55 -13.30 -18.84
N GLU A 148 -22.07 -13.90 -17.75
CA GLU A 148 -22.61 -15.15 -17.21
C GLU A 148 -24.01 -14.94 -16.60
N ASN A 149 -24.24 -13.79 -15.95
CA ASN A 149 -25.52 -13.45 -15.32
C ASN A 149 -26.62 -13.08 -16.34
N THR A 150 -26.25 -12.63 -17.54
CA THR A 150 -27.20 -12.40 -18.66
C THR A 150 -27.63 -13.69 -19.37
N THR A 151 -26.91 -14.79 -19.18
CA THR A 151 -27.19 -16.08 -19.85
C THR A 151 -28.10 -17.00 -19.01
N ILE A 152 -28.31 -16.68 -17.72
CA ILE A 152 -29.18 -17.45 -16.82
C ILE A 152 -30.54 -16.77 -16.72
N THR A 153 -31.56 -17.39 -17.32
CA THR A 153 -32.97 -17.03 -17.05
C THR A 153 -33.26 -17.06 -15.53
N PRO A 154 -34.06 -16.11 -15.00
CA PRO A 154 -34.25 -15.96 -13.57
C PRO A 154 -35.01 -17.16 -12.98
N LYS A 155 -34.30 -18.07 -12.31
CA LYS A 155 -34.90 -18.94 -11.30
C LYS A 155 -34.74 -18.28 -9.95
N THR A 156 -35.86 -17.70 -9.52
CA THR A 156 -36.16 -17.22 -8.17
C THR A 156 -35.38 -17.92 -7.07
N THR A 157 -34.54 -17.18 -6.35
CA THR A 157 -34.00 -17.60 -5.06
C THR A 157 -34.67 -16.80 -3.95
N LYS A 158 -35.28 -17.57 -3.05
CA LYS A 158 -36.05 -17.12 -1.89
C LYS A 158 -35.19 -16.29 -0.95
N LYS A 159 -35.83 -15.25 -0.39
CA LYS A 159 -35.36 -14.43 0.73
C LYS A 159 -34.91 -15.33 1.89
N TYR A 160 -33.60 -15.36 2.16
CA TYR A 160 -33.05 -15.98 3.36
C TYR A 160 -33.01 -14.94 4.48
N GLN A 161 -33.64 -15.29 5.59
CA GLN A 161 -33.76 -14.51 6.81
C GLN A 161 -33.01 -15.27 7.90
N PRO A 162 -32.00 -14.68 8.56
CA PRO A 162 -31.34 -15.34 9.68
C PRO A 162 -32.15 -15.13 10.97
N GLU A 163 -32.53 -16.23 11.62
CA GLU A 163 -33.02 -16.28 12.99
C GLU A 163 -31.86 -16.45 13.99
N ASN A 164 -31.87 -15.57 14.99
CA ASN A 164 -31.56 -15.76 16.41
C ASN A 164 -30.15 -16.22 16.86
N LEU A 165 -29.39 -15.29 17.45
CA LEU A 165 -28.47 -15.59 18.55
C LEU A 165 -28.59 -14.54 19.66
N LYS A 166 -28.60 -15.05 20.90
CA LYS A 166 -29.18 -14.48 22.13
C LYS A 166 -28.48 -13.25 22.71
N THR A 167 -29.27 -12.45 23.42
CA THR A 167 -28.88 -11.39 24.36
C THR A 167 -28.22 -11.94 25.62
N ILE A 168 -27.22 -11.21 26.15
CA ILE A 168 -26.79 -11.26 27.55
C ILE A 168 -26.64 -9.82 28.04
N GLN A 169 -27.13 -9.56 29.25
CA GLN A 169 -27.24 -8.27 29.93
C GLN A 169 -26.35 -8.27 31.20
N HIS A 170 -25.90 -7.06 31.62
CA HIS A 170 -25.41 -6.64 32.95
C HIS A 170 -23.99 -7.13 33.39
N ASP A 171 -23.09 -6.37 34.06
CA ASP A 171 -23.20 -5.18 34.92
C ASP A 171 -21.90 -4.33 35.00
N GLU A 172 -22.01 -3.12 35.56
CA GLU A 172 -20.98 -2.14 35.93
C GLU A 172 -20.06 -2.60 37.09
N ASN A 173 -18.77 -2.21 37.08
CA ASN A 173 -18.15 -1.22 38.00
C ASN A 173 -16.63 -1.41 38.29
N SER A 174 -15.92 -0.30 38.05
CA SER A 174 -14.86 0.36 38.85
C SER A 174 -13.59 -0.34 39.39
N ASN A 175 -12.49 0.36 39.11
CA ASN A 175 -11.35 0.69 39.98
C ASN A 175 -10.01 -0.08 39.90
N SER A 176 -9.05 0.70 39.43
CA SER A 176 -7.59 0.68 39.58
C SER A 176 -7.04 -0.02 40.83
N SER A 177 -6.35 -1.12 40.58
CA SER A 177 -5.04 -1.43 41.16
C SER A 177 -4.27 -2.21 40.10
N LEU A 178 -2.98 -1.95 39.90
CA LEU A 178 -2.14 -2.65 38.92
C LEU A 178 -1.99 -4.11 39.36
N ASN A 179 -2.95 -4.93 38.92
CA ASN A 179 -3.16 -6.31 39.31
C ASN A 179 -2.17 -7.21 38.55
N LEU A 180 -1.77 -8.36 39.11
CA LEU A 180 -0.88 -9.30 38.43
C LEU A 180 -1.48 -9.76 37.08
N ASN A 181 -2.82 -9.81 37.00
CA ASN A 181 -3.59 -10.05 35.78
C ASN A 181 -3.39 -8.96 34.71
N PHE A 182 -3.10 -7.72 35.12
CA PHE A 182 -2.76 -6.63 34.20
C PHE A 182 -1.37 -6.84 33.57
N ILE A 183 -0.41 -7.38 34.33
CA ILE A 183 0.93 -7.72 33.82
C ILE A 183 0.81 -8.88 32.82
N PHE A 184 0.04 -9.92 33.15
CA PHE A 184 -0.26 -10.99 32.20
C PHE A 184 -1.00 -10.48 30.95
N GLY A 185 -1.92 -9.51 31.12
CA GLY A 185 -2.59 -8.83 30.01
C GLY A 185 -1.62 -8.07 29.10
N LEU A 186 -0.70 -7.29 29.68
CA LEU A 186 0.33 -6.58 28.92
C LEU A 186 1.29 -7.53 28.19
N LEU A 187 1.67 -8.65 28.82
CA LEU A 187 2.49 -9.69 28.19
C LEU A 187 1.75 -10.38 27.04
N LEU A 188 0.44 -10.63 27.19
CA LEU A 188 -0.39 -11.18 26.13
C LEU A 188 -0.56 -10.19 24.97
N ILE A 189 -0.78 -8.92 25.26
CA ILE A 189 -0.86 -7.85 24.25
C ILE A 189 0.48 -7.74 23.50
N ALA A 190 1.61 -7.75 24.20
CA ALA A 190 2.93 -7.73 23.59
C ALA A 190 3.20 -8.98 22.73
N ALA A 191 2.79 -10.16 23.20
CA ALA A 191 2.89 -11.40 22.43
C ALA A 191 2.02 -11.34 21.16
N LEU A 192 0.79 -10.83 21.27
CA LEU A 192 -0.12 -10.64 20.13
C LEU A 192 0.43 -9.62 19.14
N SER A 193 1.02 -8.51 19.60
CA SER A 193 1.64 -7.54 18.68
C SER A 193 2.82 -8.16 17.93
N VAL A 194 3.62 -9.01 18.58
CA VAL A 194 4.71 -9.74 17.91
C VAL A 194 4.14 -10.73 16.89
N ILE A 195 3.09 -11.48 17.24
CA ILE A 195 2.43 -12.41 16.31
C ILE A 195 1.85 -11.67 15.10
N ILE A 196 1.21 -10.52 15.31
CA ILE A 196 0.67 -9.68 14.22
C ILE A 196 1.79 -9.19 13.31
N VAL A 197 2.91 -8.71 13.85
CA VAL A 197 4.08 -8.30 13.06
C VAL A 197 4.67 -9.47 12.26
N LEU A 198 4.82 -10.64 12.90
CA LEU A 198 5.27 -11.86 12.22
C LEU A 198 4.30 -12.30 11.12
N TYR A 199 3.00 -12.13 11.34
CA TYR A 199 1.95 -12.45 10.37
C TYR A 199 1.99 -11.49 9.17
N ILE A 200 2.14 -10.19 9.40
CA ILE A 200 2.30 -9.19 8.33
C ILE A 200 3.54 -9.51 7.50
N LYS A 201 4.68 -9.81 8.16
CA LYS A 201 5.91 -10.20 7.47
C LYS A 201 5.77 -11.49 6.68
N TYR A 202 5.07 -12.48 7.24
CA TYR A 202 4.73 -13.72 6.56
C TYR A 202 3.89 -13.46 5.30
N GLN A 203 2.86 -12.61 5.40
CA GLN A 203 2.00 -12.28 4.24
C GLN A 203 2.80 -11.56 3.14
N LYS A 204 3.65 -10.61 3.50
CA LYS A 204 4.53 -9.91 2.53
C LYS A 204 5.48 -10.87 1.82
N MET A 205 6.10 -11.80 2.55
CA MET A 205 6.98 -12.83 1.97
C MET A 205 6.21 -13.81 1.09
N ARG A 206 5.01 -14.22 1.49
CA ARG A 206 4.13 -15.07 0.70
C ARG A 206 3.75 -14.39 -0.63
N ASN A 207 3.34 -13.13 -0.58
CA ASN A 207 2.98 -12.37 -1.78
C ASN A 207 4.19 -12.21 -2.72
N PHE A 208 5.37 -11.92 -2.18
CA PHE A 208 6.60 -11.89 -2.95
C PHE A 208 6.91 -13.22 -3.65
N LEU A 209 6.78 -14.35 -2.94
CA LEU A 209 7.00 -15.68 -3.51
C LEU A 209 5.98 -16.00 -4.61
N MET A 210 4.70 -15.68 -4.39
CA MET A 210 3.65 -15.90 -5.39
C MET A 210 3.88 -15.06 -6.66
N ASN A 211 4.30 -13.80 -6.51
CA ASN A 211 4.63 -12.92 -7.63
C ASN A 211 5.88 -13.42 -8.40
N SER A 212 6.90 -13.90 -7.68
CA SER A 212 8.09 -14.50 -8.29
C SER A 212 7.76 -15.78 -9.08
N ILE A 213 6.87 -16.62 -8.56
CA ILE A 213 6.40 -17.82 -9.26
C ILE A 213 5.61 -17.43 -10.51
N ASN A 214 4.68 -16.49 -10.40
CA ASN A 214 3.88 -16.03 -11.55
C ASN A 214 4.76 -15.45 -12.67
N ASN A 215 5.74 -14.61 -12.33
CA ASN A 215 6.69 -14.07 -13.33
C ASN A 215 7.55 -15.16 -13.98
N SER A 216 7.96 -16.17 -13.21
CA SER A 216 8.72 -17.31 -13.74
C SER A 216 7.89 -18.16 -14.70
N VAL A 217 6.61 -18.38 -14.36
CA VAL A 217 5.65 -19.09 -15.22
C VAL A 217 5.42 -18.29 -16.51
N GLN A 218 5.24 -16.98 -16.42
CA GLN A 218 5.01 -16.12 -17.58
C GLN A 218 6.19 -16.14 -18.58
N MET A 219 7.43 -16.08 -18.09
CA MET A 219 8.63 -16.24 -18.94
C MET A 219 8.73 -17.63 -19.60
N THR A 220 8.26 -18.70 -18.94
CA THR A 220 8.26 -20.05 -19.53
C THR A 220 7.17 -20.26 -20.59
N VAL A 221 6.08 -19.49 -20.54
CA VAL A 221 5.01 -19.52 -21.55
C VAL A 221 5.46 -18.76 -22.80
N GLU A 222 6.00 -17.56 -22.64
CA GLU A 222 6.47 -16.72 -23.76
C GLU A 222 7.60 -17.38 -24.58
N ASN A 223 8.48 -18.16 -23.92
CA ASN A 223 9.53 -18.91 -24.58
C ASN A 223 9.03 -20.18 -25.30
N ARG A 224 7.80 -20.64 -25.00
CA ARG A 224 7.17 -21.80 -25.64
C ARG A 224 6.38 -21.42 -26.89
N ASP A 225 5.83 -20.19 -26.93
CA ASP A 225 5.09 -19.65 -28.07
C ASP A 225 6.01 -19.05 -29.16
N SER A 226 7.32 -19.02 -28.91
CA SER A 226 8.35 -18.48 -29.80
C SER A 226 9.09 -19.54 -30.66
N VAL A 227 8.65 -20.81 -30.64
CA VAL A 227 9.26 -21.96 -31.35
C VAL A 227 8.29 -22.59 -32.34
#